data_AF-A0A935F930-F1
#
_entry.id   AF-A0A935F930-F1
#
_cell.length_a   1.000
_cell.length_b   1.000
_cell.length_c   1.000
_cell.angle_alpha   90.00
_cell.angle_beta   90.00
_cell.angle_gamma   90.00
#
_symmetry.space_group_name_H-M   'P 1'
#
loop_
_entity.id
_entity.type
_entity.pdbx_description
1 polymer ?
#
loop_
_entity_poly.entity_id
_entity_poly.type
_entity_poly.pdbx_seq_one_letter_code
_entity_poly.pdbx_strand_id
1 'polypeptide(L)'
;MKKMFTLLSGLFLSFALLAADPRPVVTLTSMSNYKVVIDGKAFFSNNSQISLRNLSKGYHSVQVFEMRRGYYQQREKMVSSSSFLLKRNDIRILINRFGDVRIKEIKGLGRFERDDDDWYEKDRHADNDKDRGPGRGNDRQRF
;
A
#
# COMPACT_ATOMS: atom_id res chain seq x y z
N MET A 1 -52.34 -4.64 -18.87
CA MET A 1 -51.31 -5.68 -18.72
C MET A 1 -49.87 -5.16 -18.50
N LYS A 2 -49.57 -3.86 -18.64
CA LYS A 2 -48.18 -3.33 -18.57
C LYS A 2 -47.62 -3.12 -17.15
N LYS A 3 -48.49 -3.08 -16.12
CA LYS A 3 -48.11 -2.73 -14.73
C LYS A 3 -47.31 -3.84 -14.02
N MET A 4 -47.58 -5.11 -14.34
CA MET A 4 -46.86 -6.24 -13.75
C MET A 4 -45.40 -6.29 -14.23
N PHE A 5 -45.16 -5.92 -15.49
CA PHE A 5 -43.81 -5.88 -16.05
C PHE A 5 -42.93 -4.86 -15.31
N THR A 6 -43.43 -3.64 -15.07
CA THR A 6 -42.68 -2.59 -14.38
C THR A 6 -42.33 -2.99 -12.94
N LEU A 7 -43.25 -3.69 -12.26
CA LEU A 7 -43.05 -4.14 -10.89
C LEU A 7 -42.03 -5.28 -10.80
N LEU A 8 -42.09 -6.25 -11.72
CA LEU A 8 -41.08 -7.31 -11.85
C LEU A 8 -39.70 -6.74 -12.19
N SER A 9 -39.61 -5.83 -13.15
CA SER A 9 -38.33 -5.19 -13.51
C SER A 9 -37.72 -4.41 -12.35
N GLY A 10 -38.53 -3.67 -11.58
CA GLY A 10 -38.07 -2.96 -10.39
C GLY A 10 -37.58 -3.90 -9.28
N LEU A 11 -38.26 -5.03 -9.09
CA LEU A 11 -37.86 -6.06 -8.13
C LEU A 11 -36.51 -6.69 -8.52
N PHE A 12 -36.37 -7.10 -9.78
CA PHE A 12 -35.11 -7.67 -10.29
C PHE A 12 -33.94 -6.69 -10.21
N LEU A 13 -34.17 -5.41 -10.52
CA LEU A 13 -33.14 -4.38 -10.40
C LEU A 13 -32.70 -4.20 -8.94
N SER A 14 -33.64 -4.23 -7.99
CA SER A 14 -33.35 -4.13 -6.56
C SER A 14 -32.52 -5.31 -6.06
N PHE A 15 -32.84 -6.53 -6.50
CA PHE A 15 -32.05 -7.72 -6.18
C PHE A 15 -30.66 -7.70 -6.81
N ALA A 16 -30.52 -7.22 -8.05
CA ALA A 16 -29.23 -7.10 -8.73
C ALA A 16 -28.29 -6.13 -7.99
N LEU A 17 -28.82 -5.04 -7.44
CA LEU A 17 -28.03 -4.06 -6.68
C LEU A 17 -27.59 -4.58 -5.31
N LEU A 18 -28.41 -5.43 -4.64
CA LEU A 18 -28.01 -6.06 -3.37
C LEU A 18 -26.89 -7.10 -3.53
N ALA A 19 -26.78 -7.72 -4.72
CA ALA A 19 -25.73 -8.70 -5.01
C ALA A 19 -24.39 -8.06 -5.41
N ALA A 20 -24.32 -6.74 -5.55
CA ALA A 20 -23.09 -6.01 -5.84
C ALA A 20 -22.19 -5.96 -4.58
N ASP A 21 -21.64 -7.11 -4.21
CA ASP A 21 -20.72 -7.27 -3.10
C ASP A 21 -19.37 -6.61 -3.48
N PRO A 22 -18.85 -5.63 -2.71
CA PRO A 22 -17.59 -4.98 -3.03
C PRO A 22 -16.46 -6.01 -2.96
N ARG A 23 -15.67 -6.09 -4.05
CA ARG A 23 -14.50 -6.96 -4.11
C ARG A 23 -13.31 -6.24 -3.48
N PRO A 24 -12.73 -6.74 -2.40
CA PRO A 24 -11.60 -6.08 -1.77
C PRO A 24 -10.39 -6.12 -2.70
N VAL A 25 -9.62 -5.03 -2.69
CA VAL A 25 -8.37 -4.89 -3.44
C VAL A 25 -7.22 -4.90 -2.46
N VAL A 26 -6.21 -5.73 -2.75
CA VAL A 26 -4.96 -5.74 -1.99
C VAL A 26 -3.93 -4.91 -2.74
N THR A 27 -3.49 -3.82 -2.15
CA THR A 27 -2.48 -2.93 -2.72
C THR A 27 -1.12 -3.24 -2.10
N LEU A 28 -0.15 -3.60 -2.93
CA LEU A 28 1.24 -3.82 -2.53
C LEU A 28 2.10 -2.64 -2.98
N THR A 29 2.83 -2.04 -2.05
CA THR A 29 3.81 -0.99 -2.34
C THR A 29 5.16 -1.37 -1.74
N SER A 30 6.23 -1.35 -2.55
CA SER A 30 7.61 -1.60 -2.13
C SER A 30 8.49 -0.41 -2.46
N MET A 31 9.52 -0.14 -1.64
CA MET A 31 10.50 0.93 -1.89
C MET A 31 11.79 0.45 -2.58
N SER A 32 12.01 -0.87 -2.64
CA SER A 32 13.21 -1.47 -3.20
C SER A 32 12.86 -2.72 -4.00
N ASN A 33 13.87 -3.33 -4.63
CA ASN A 33 13.74 -4.54 -5.45
C ASN A 33 13.53 -5.77 -4.56
N TYR A 34 12.28 -5.97 -4.14
CA TYR A 34 11.85 -7.13 -3.38
C TYR A 34 10.98 -8.04 -4.24
N LYS A 35 11.19 -9.35 -4.06
CA LYS A 35 10.26 -10.38 -4.52
C LYS A 35 9.28 -10.64 -3.41
N VAL A 36 8.01 -10.39 -3.67
CA VAL A 36 6.92 -10.56 -2.71
C VAL A 36 6.09 -11.75 -3.14
N VAL A 37 5.99 -12.76 -2.29
CA VAL A 37 5.21 -13.97 -2.57
C VAL A 37 3.96 -13.94 -1.72
N ILE A 38 2.80 -13.98 -2.36
CA ILE A 38 1.49 -14.03 -1.70
C ILE A 38 0.81 -15.33 -2.10
N ASP A 39 0.57 -16.21 -1.13
CA ASP A 39 0.02 -17.56 -1.33
C ASP A 39 0.72 -18.35 -2.45
N GLY A 40 2.05 -18.26 -2.49
CA GLY A 40 2.88 -18.92 -3.51
C GLY A 40 2.98 -18.18 -4.85
N LYS A 41 2.22 -17.11 -5.09
CA LYS A 41 2.35 -16.28 -6.30
C LYS A 41 3.39 -15.19 -6.09
N ALA A 42 4.42 -15.19 -6.93
CA ALA A 42 5.50 -14.21 -6.86
C ALA A 42 5.15 -12.93 -7.63
N PHE A 43 5.38 -11.79 -6.98
CA PHE A 43 5.23 -10.45 -7.52
C PHE A 43 6.57 -9.72 -7.33
N PHE A 44 7.05 -9.10 -8.40
CA PHE A 44 8.27 -8.29 -8.36
C PHE A 44 7.86 -6.83 -8.33
N SER A 45 8.16 -6.14 -7.23
CA SER A 45 7.92 -4.71 -7.13
C SER A 45 9.25 -3.97 -7.22
N ASN A 46 9.38 -3.11 -8.23
CA ASN A 46 10.53 -2.26 -8.45
C ASN A 46 10.11 -0.81 -8.16
N ASN A 47 9.91 -0.49 -6.89
CA ASN A 47 9.40 0.82 -6.46
C ASN A 47 8.01 1.15 -7.05
N SER A 48 7.15 0.13 -7.22
CA SER A 48 5.86 0.25 -7.88
C SER A 48 4.72 -0.28 -7.02
N GLN A 49 3.54 0.32 -7.21
CA GLN A 49 2.30 -0.11 -6.59
C GLN A 49 1.65 -1.20 -7.46
N ILE A 50 1.39 -2.37 -6.87
CA ILE A 50 0.71 -3.49 -7.53
C ILE A 50 -0.65 -3.68 -6.86
N SER A 51 -1.72 -3.63 -7.64
CA SER A 51 -3.08 -3.91 -7.15
C SER A 51 -3.49 -5.34 -7.49
N LEU A 52 -3.62 -6.16 -6.46
CA LEU A 52 -4.07 -7.54 -6.55
C LEU A 52 -5.58 -7.57 -6.37
N ARG A 53 -6.27 -8.01 -7.41
CA ARG A 53 -7.73 -8.17 -7.44
C ARG A 53 -8.07 -9.65 -7.43
N ASN A 54 -9.29 -9.97 -6.98
CA ASN A 54 -9.83 -11.33 -6.94
C ASN A 54 -9.11 -12.31 -5.99
N LEU A 55 -8.57 -11.81 -4.88
CA LEU A 55 -8.22 -12.68 -3.75
C LEU A 55 -9.52 -13.09 -3.03
N SER A 56 -9.64 -14.38 -2.71
CA SER A 56 -10.79 -14.90 -1.95
C SER A 56 -10.75 -14.41 -0.51
N LYS A 57 -11.91 -14.20 0.13
CA LYS A 57 -11.95 -13.88 1.56
C LYS A 57 -11.30 -15.02 2.35
N GLY A 58 -10.40 -14.71 3.30
CA GLY A 58 -9.66 -15.72 4.05
C GLY A 58 -8.29 -15.26 4.53
N TYR A 59 -7.55 -16.19 5.13
CA TYR A 59 -6.16 -15.95 5.53
C TYR A 59 -5.23 -16.08 4.33
N HIS A 60 -4.34 -15.10 4.18
CA HIS A 60 -3.31 -15.07 3.16
C HIS A 60 -1.95 -14.93 3.81
N SER A 61 -0.97 -15.57 3.18
CA SER A 61 0.44 -15.51 3.55
C SER A 61 1.18 -14.50 2.69
N VAL A 62 2.11 -13.76 3.28
CA VAL A 62 2.97 -12.79 2.59
C VAL A 62 4.40 -13.07 2.99
N GLN A 63 5.25 -13.34 2.01
CA GLN A 63 6.67 -13.55 2.21
C GLN A 63 7.42 -12.54 1.36
N VAL A 64 8.43 -11.90 1.94
CA VAL A 64 9.25 -10.91 1.26
C VAL A 64 10.67 -11.44 1.18
N PHE A 65 11.21 -11.44 -0.04
CA PHE A 65 12.54 -11.89 -0.36
C PHE A 65 13.35 -10.72 -0.92
N GLU A 66 14.49 -10.46 -0.30
CA GLU A 66 15.53 -9.58 -0.84
C GLU A 66 16.23 -10.29 -1.99
N MET A 67 16.23 -9.65 -3.16
CA MET A 67 16.94 -10.14 -4.33
C MET A 67 18.34 -9.53 -4.37
N ARG A 68 19.36 -10.32 -4.05
CA ARG A 68 20.76 -9.87 -4.16
C ARG A 68 21.33 -10.32 -5.49
N ARG A 69 21.77 -9.35 -6.30
CA ARG A 69 22.54 -9.61 -7.51
C ARG A 69 23.97 -9.97 -7.13
N GLY A 70 24.32 -11.25 -7.20
CA GLY A 70 25.71 -11.71 -7.18
C GLY A 70 26.28 -11.79 -8.60
N TYR A 71 27.61 -11.83 -8.72
CA TYR A 71 28.33 -11.89 -10.00
C TYR A 71 28.00 -13.14 -10.85
N TYR A 72 27.50 -14.23 -10.24
CA TYR A 72 27.19 -15.47 -10.95
C TYR A 72 25.80 -16.07 -10.66
N GLN A 73 25.11 -15.65 -9.59
CA GLN A 73 23.77 -16.14 -9.25
C GLN A 73 22.97 -15.06 -8.53
N GLN A 74 21.68 -14.97 -8.84
CA GLN A 74 20.73 -14.23 -8.02
C GLN A 74 20.45 -15.05 -6.77
N ARG A 75 20.78 -14.49 -5.60
CA ARG A 75 20.46 -15.10 -4.30
C ARG A 75 19.21 -14.44 -3.75
N GLU A 76 18.21 -15.25 -3.44
CA GLU A 76 17.00 -14.82 -2.75
C GLU A 76 17.16 -15.09 -1.25
N LYS A 77 16.96 -14.07 -0.42
CA LYS A 77 16.93 -14.21 1.04
C LYS A 77 15.58 -13.74 1.57
N MET A 78 14.88 -14.59 2.31
CA MET A 78 13.67 -14.17 3.00
C MET A 78 14.05 -13.14 4.09
N VAL A 79 13.44 -11.96 4.03
CA VAL A 79 13.66 -10.88 5.00
C VAL A 79 12.48 -10.72 5.95
N SER A 80 11.28 -11.05 5.50
CA SER A 80 10.07 -10.96 6.32
C SER A 80 9.03 -11.98 5.88
N SER A 81 8.22 -12.42 6.84
CA SER A 81 7.09 -13.32 6.63
C SER A 81 5.95 -12.86 7.54
N SER A 82 4.77 -12.68 6.98
CA SER A 82 3.59 -12.23 7.70
C SER A 82 2.34 -12.87 7.10
N SER A 83 1.21 -12.69 7.78
CA SER A 83 -0.10 -13.14 7.31
C SER A 83 -1.15 -12.06 7.52
N PHE A 84 -2.18 -12.04 6.69
CA PHE A 84 -3.32 -11.14 6.84
C PHE A 84 -4.64 -11.85 6.56
N LEU A 85 -5.71 -11.34 7.19
CA LEU A 85 -7.06 -11.84 6.97
C LEU A 85 -7.81 -10.88 6.04
N LEU A 86 -8.08 -11.34 4.82
CA LEU A 86 -8.88 -10.60 3.84
C LEU A 86 -10.37 -10.81 4.12
N LYS A 87 -11.08 -9.72 4.39
CA LYS A 87 -12.52 -9.71 4.65
C LYS A 87 -13.26 -8.99 3.53
N ARG A 88 -13.97 -7.90 3.85
CA ARG A 88 -14.71 -7.05 2.89
C ARG A 88 -13.95 -5.76 2.56
N ASN A 89 -12.94 -5.44 3.35
CA ASN A 89 -12.20 -4.20 3.27
C ASN A 89 -10.94 -4.39 2.42
N ASP A 90 -10.48 -3.29 1.83
CA ASP A 90 -9.23 -3.26 1.09
C ASP A 90 -8.06 -3.42 2.06
N ILE A 91 -6.96 -3.99 1.58
CA ILE A 91 -5.76 -4.18 2.38
C ILE A 91 -4.59 -3.51 1.68
N ARG A 92 -3.79 -2.75 2.43
CA ARG A 92 -2.54 -2.18 1.95
C ARG A 92 -1.37 -2.86 2.62
N ILE A 93 -0.48 -3.44 1.82
CA ILE A 93 0.76 -4.06 2.23
C ILE A 93 1.90 -3.12 1.83
N LEU A 94 2.63 -2.66 2.82
CA LEU A 94 3.73 -1.71 2.68
C LEU A 94 5.03 -2.43 3.03
N ILE A 95 6.01 -2.34 2.15
CA ILE A 95 7.35 -2.90 2.37
C ILE A 95 8.35 -1.75 2.33
N ASN A 96 9.04 -1.54 3.46
CA ASN A 96 10.05 -0.50 3.55
C ASN A 96 11.37 -0.93 2.88
N ARG A 97 12.35 -0.02 2.86
CA ARG A 97 13.68 -0.28 2.28
C ARG A 97 14.52 -1.33 3.03
N PHE A 98 14.10 -1.74 4.22
CA PHE A 98 14.76 -2.74 5.06
C PHE A 98 14.10 -4.12 4.94
N GLY A 99 12.94 -4.21 4.27
CA GLY A 99 12.19 -5.45 4.10
C GLY A 99 11.10 -5.69 5.15
N ASP A 100 10.85 -4.72 6.04
CA ASP A 100 9.78 -4.81 7.03
C ASP A 100 8.42 -4.68 6.34
N VAL A 101 7.50 -5.54 6.76
CA VAL A 101 6.14 -5.64 6.20
C VAL A 101 5.15 -5.00 7.16
N ARG A 102 4.33 -4.09 6.64
CA ARG A 102 3.18 -3.52 7.36
C ARG A 102 1.91 -3.73 6.59
N ILE A 103 0.90 -4.24 7.28
CA ILE A 103 -0.40 -4.54 6.71
C ILE A 103 -1.42 -3.61 7.38
N LYS A 104 -2.14 -2.84 6.57
CA LYS A 104 -3.23 -1.95 7.02
C LYS A 104 -4.54 -2.34 6.33
N GLU A 105 -5.63 -2.39 7.09
CA GLU A 105 -6.99 -2.55 6.55
C GLU A 105 -7.61 -1.18 6.29
N ILE A 106 -8.17 -0.97 5.10
CA ILE A 106 -8.82 0.29 4.69
C ILE A 106 -10.34 0.06 4.67
N LYS A 107 -11.07 0.74 5.56
CA LYS A 107 -12.52 0.56 5.74
C LYS A 107 -13.31 1.64 4.98
N GLY A 108 -14.11 1.24 3.98
CA GLY A 108 -15.18 2.07 3.41
C GLY A 108 -14.73 3.26 2.54
N LEU A 109 -15.71 3.98 1.97
CA LEU A 109 -15.63 4.96 0.86
C LEU A 109 -14.79 6.24 1.14
N GLY A 110 -13.54 6.09 1.53
CA GLY A 110 -12.53 7.15 1.55
C GLY A 110 -11.78 7.14 0.22
N ARG A 111 -12.34 7.82 -0.79
CA ARG A 111 -11.58 8.25 -1.97
C ARG A 111 -10.29 8.89 -1.49
N PHE A 112 -9.15 8.28 -1.78
CA PHE A 112 -7.83 8.88 -1.56
C PHE A 112 -7.77 9.58 -0.20
N GLU A 113 -7.96 8.86 0.90
CA GLU A 113 -7.33 9.32 2.14
C GLU A 113 -5.84 9.39 1.82
N ARG A 114 -5.42 10.62 1.50
CA ARG A 114 -4.10 11.17 1.71
C ARG A 114 -3.83 11.06 3.21
N ASP A 115 -3.84 9.84 3.73
CA ASP A 115 -3.18 9.53 4.99
C ASP A 115 -1.73 9.46 4.61
N ASP A 116 -1.21 10.67 4.40
CA ASP A 116 0.08 11.13 4.87
C ASP A 116 1.02 9.96 5.11
N ASP A 117 1.74 9.71 4.03
CA ASP A 117 2.93 8.91 3.88
C ASP A 117 4.06 9.41 4.81
N ASP A 118 3.76 9.66 6.09
CA ASP A 118 4.69 10.08 7.15
C ASP A 118 5.78 9.02 7.40
N TRP A 119 5.58 7.80 6.90
CA TRP A 119 6.59 6.74 6.86
C TRP A 119 7.60 6.88 5.73
N TYR A 120 7.26 7.63 4.67
CA TYR A 120 8.09 7.82 3.49
C TYR A 120 8.90 9.11 3.51
N GLU A 121 8.49 10.11 4.31
CA GLU A 121 9.22 11.38 4.43
C GLU A 121 10.41 11.31 5.40
N LYS A 122 10.38 10.38 6.36
CA LYS A 122 11.43 10.27 7.39
C LYS A 122 12.79 9.79 6.85
N ASP A 123 12.82 9.20 5.65
CA ASP A 123 14.06 8.69 5.03
C ASP A 123 14.73 9.71 4.08
N ARG A 124 14.19 10.94 3.94
CA ARG A 124 14.74 11.98 3.04
C ARG A 124 15.36 13.20 3.74
N HIS A 125 15.52 13.18 5.06
CA HIS A 125 16.19 14.25 5.79
C HIS A 125 17.64 13.90 6.17
N ALA A 126 18.45 13.74 5.14
CA ALA A 126 19.90 13.95 5.11
C ALA A 126 20.13 14.37 3.66
N ASP A 127 20.27 15.63 3.28
CA ASP A 127 21.10 16.69 3.84
C ASP A 127 20.46 18.03 3.50
N ASN A 128 20.34 18.93 4.47
CA ASN A 128 20.15 20.35 4.20
C ASN A 128 20.73 21.10 5.38
N ASP A 129 22.04 21.29 5.31
CA ASP A 129 22.79 22.26 6.09
C ASP A 129 22.13 23.63 5.92
N LYS A 130 21.21 23.94 6.83
CA LYS A 130 20.76 25.30 7.05
C LYS A 130 21.81 25.97 7.92
N ASP A 131 22.79 26.56 7.24
CA ASP A 131 23.57 27.67 7.75
C ASP A 131 22.62 28.82 8.17
N ARG A 132 22.06 28.70 9.37
CA ARG A 132 21.45 29.82 10.09
C ARG A 132 22.55 30.51 10.87
N GLY A 133 23.28 31.38 10.18
CA GLY A 133 24.11 32.38 10.84
C GLY A 133 23.27 33.21 11.82
N PRO A 134 23.71 33.42 13.07
CA PRO A 134 22.97 34.24 14.01
C PRO A 134 23.17 35.72 13.66
N GLY A 135 22.16 36.31 13.03
CA GLY A 135 22.02 37.76 12.98
C GLY A 135 21.74 38.30 14.38
N ARG A 136 22.76 38.88 15.04
CA ARG A 136 22.63 39.80 16.18
C ARG A 136 23.86 40.70 16.27
N GLY A 137 23.66 42.01 16.18
CA GLY A 137 24.69 43.00 16.50
C GLY A 137 24.48 44.34 15.81
N ASN A 138 23.42 45.05 16.17
CA ASN A 138 23.24 46.46 15.86
C ASN A 138 23.68 47.25 17.10
N ASP A 139 24.88 47.82 17.12
CA ASP A 139 25.29 48.81 18.13
C ASP A 139 26.37 49.78 17.61
N ARG A 140 25.92 51.01 17.31
CA ARG A 140 26.42 52.30 17.83
C ARG A 140 27.88 52.74 17.58
N GLN A 141 28.00 53.73 16.70
CA GLN A 141 28.47 55.12 16.96
C GLN A 141 29.95 55.38 17.37
N ARG A 142 30.52 56.42 16.71
CA ARG A 142 31.67 57.30 17.09
C ARG A 142 33.07 56.78 16.67
N PHE A 143 34.02 57.58 16.18
CA PHE A 143 34.22 59.03 16.02
C PHE A 143 34.87 59.30 14.66
#